data_AF-E9FJN5-F1
#
_entry.id   AF-E9FJN5-F1
#
_cell.length_a   1.000
_cell.length_b   1.000
_cell.length_c   1.000
_cell.angle_alpha   90.00
_cell.angle_beta   90.00
_cell.angle_gamma   90.00
#
_symmetry.space_group_name_H-M   'P 1'
#
loop_
_entity.id
_entity.type
_entity.pdbx_description
1 polymer ?
#
loop_
_entity_poly.entity_id
_entity_poly.type
_entity_poly.pdbx_seq_one_letter_code
_entity_poly.pdbx_strand_id
1 'polypeptide(L)'
;EDGEQPKKDIPGYRFVETKKLPNGDTEHVYEKVKTSHKDKEGNDIPGYPSEDGEQPKKDIPGYRFVETKKLPNGDTEHVYEKVKTSHKDKEGNDIPGYPTEDGEQPKKDIPGYRFVETKKLPNGDTEHVYEKVKTSHKDKEGNDIPGYPTEDGEQPKKDIPGYRFVETKKLPNGDTEHV
;
A
#
# COMPACT_ATOMS: atom_id res chain seq x y z
N GLU A 1 -58.44 -11.10 23.62
CA GLU A 1 -57.27 -11.05 22.72
C GLU A 1 -56.06 -11.08 23.63
N ASP A 2 -55.48 -12.26 23.83
CA ASP A 2 -54.20 -12.38 24.55
C ASP A 2 -53.15 -11.77 23.62
N GLY A 3 -52.90 -10.49 23.82
CA GLY A 3 -51.98 -9.71 23.00
C GLY A 3 -50.56 -10.13 23.32
N GLU A 4 -50.01 -11.05 22.52
CA GLU A 4 -48.56 -11.23 22.45
C GLU A 4 -47.92 -9.86 22.25
N GLN A 5 -47.03 -9.47 23.16
CA GLN A 5 -46.28 -8.24 22.97
C GLN A 5 -45.46 -8.38 21.68
N PRO A 6 -45.52 -7.41 20.75
CA PRO A 6 -44.72 -7.46 19.55
C PRO A 6 -43.23 -7.28 19.90
N LYS A 7 -42.35 -7.93 19.13
CA LYS A 7 -40.91 -7.69 19.22
C LYS A 7 -40.62 -6.20 18.99
N LYS A 8 -39.70 -5.65 19.77
CA LYS A 8 -39.23 -4.27 19.66
C LYS A 8 -37.91 -4.20 18.90
N ASP A 9 -37.69 -3.10 18.20
CA ASP A 9 -36.37 -2.74 17.68
C ASP A 9 -35.55 -2.11 18.81
N ILE A 10 -34.44 -2.76 19.16
CA ILE A 10 -33.56 -2.32 20.25
C ILE A 10 -32.23 -1.88 19.62
N PRO A 11 -31.83 -0.61 19.74
CA PRO A 11 -30.57 -0.12 19.18
C PRO A 11 -29.37 -0.97 19.63
N GLY A 12 -28.55 -1.40 18.67
CA GLY A 12 -27.39 -2.26 18.93
C GLY A 12 -27.70 -3.75 19.13
N TYR A 13 -28.96 -4.17 18.98
CA TYR A 13 -29.36 -5.57 19.06
C TYR A 13 -30.18 -5.99 17.84
N ARG A 14 -30.07 -7.27 17.47
CA ARG A 14 -30.95 -7.92 16.51
C ARG A 14 -31.86 -8.92 17.21
N PHE A 15 -33.09 -9.03 16.74
CA PHE A 15 -34.01 -10.07 17.18
C PHE A 15 -33.54 -11.44 16.69
N VAL A 16 -33.53 -12.43 17.57
CA VAL A 16 -33.14 -13.81 17.26
C VAL A 16 -34.40 -14.68 17.16
N GLU A 17 -35.16 -14.78 18.25
CA GLU A 17 -36.34 -15.64 18.33
C GLU A 17 -37.31 -15.23 19.44
N THR A 18 -38.53 -15.76 19.38
CA THR A 18 -39.54 -15.64 20.44
C THR A 18 -39.81 -17.02 21.02
N LYS A 19 -39.79 -17.15 22.34
CA LYS A 19 -40.09 -18.39 23.08
C LYS A 19 -41.36 -18.22 23.90
N LYS A 20 -42.23 -19.23 23.87
CA LYS A 20 -43.34 -19.37 24.83
C LYS A 20 -42.91 -20.25 25.99
N LEU A 21 -43.07 -19.75 27.19
CA LEU A 21 -42.73 -20.46 28.42
C LEU A 21 -43.92 -21.30 28.91
N PRO A 22 -43.69 -22.39 29.69
CA PRO A 22 -44.77 -23.28 30.16
C PRO A 22 -45.83 -22.59 31.03
N ASN A 23 -45.50 -21.44 31.61
CA ASN A 23 -46.41 -20.61 32.41
C ASN A 23 -47.28 -19.67 31.57
N GLY A 24 -47.13 -19.66 30.25
CA GLY A 24 -47.86 -18.79 29.31
C GLY A 24 -47.13 -17.49 28.95
N ASP A 25 -45.99 -17.18 29.57
CA ASP A 25 -45.21 -15.98 29.27
C ASP A 25 -44.52 -16.07 27.90
N THR A 26 -44.26 -14.92 27.30
CA THR A 26 -43.50 -14.78 26.04
C THR A 26 -42.16 -14.11 26.30
N GLU A 27 -41.06 -14.73 25.86
CA GLU A 27 -39.69 -14.21 25.93
C GLU A 27 -39.19 -13.88 24.51
N HIS A 28 -38.70 -12.66 24.30
CA HIS A 28 -37.99 -12.30 23.07
C HIS A 28 -36.49 -12.32 23.30
N VAL A 29 -35.77 -13.10 22.50
CA VAL A 29 -34.32 -13.24 22.56
C VAL A 29 -33.67 -12.28 21.56
N TYR A 30 -32.68 -11.54 22.04
CA TYR A 30 -31.92 -10.58 21.26
C TYR A 30 -30.42 -10.85 21.40
N GLU A 31 -29.67 -10.61 20.34
CA GLU A 31 -28.20 -10.61 20.34
C GLU A 31 -27.67 -9.24 19.98
N LYS A 32 -26.51 -8.86 20.53
CA LYS A 32 -25.83 -7.65 20.07
C LYS A 32 -25.42 -7.83 18.61
N VAL A 33 -25.66 -6.79 17.80
CA VAL A 33 -25.05 -6.73 16.47
C VAL A 33 -23.54 -6.62 16.61
N LYS A 34 -22.80 -7.03 15.60
CA LYS A 34 -21.33 -6.97 15.59
C LYS A 34 -20.83 -6.07 14.49
N THR A 35 -19.65 -5.50 14.69
CA THR A 35 -18.89 -4.82 13.65
C THR A 35 -17.62 -5.61 13.35
N SER A 36 -17.39 -5.97 12.08
CA SER A 36 -16.18 -6.67 11.63
C SER A 36 -15.34 -5.82 10.70
N HIS A 37 -14.04 -6.09 10.65
CA HIS A 37 -13.07 -5.41 9.79
C HIS A 37 -12.52 -6.41 8.79
N LYS A 38 -12.97 -6.29 7.53
CA LYS A 38 -12.69 -7.28 6.50
C LYS A 38 -11.93 -6.68 5.33
N ASP A 39 -11.10 -7.47 4.68
CA ASP A 39 -10.52 -7.09 3.40
C ASP A 39 -11.55 -7.19 2.26
N LYS A 40 -11.17 -6.75 1.05
CA LYS A 40 -12.02 -6.83 -0.15
C LYS A 40 -12.39 -8.26 -0.56
N GLU A 41 -11.65 -9.26 -0.12
CA GLU A 41 -11.91 -10.68 -0.36
C GLU A 41 -12.87 -11.27 0.70
N GLY A 42 -13.18 -10.51 1.76
CA GLY A 42 -14.09 -10.90 2.83
C GLY A 42 -13.41 -11.59 4.00
N ASN A 43 -12.08 -11.63 4.05
CA ASN A 43 -11.32 -12.20 5.16
C ASN A 43 -11.19 -11.18 6.30
N ASP A 44 -11.17 -11.66 7.54
CA ASP A 44 -10.91 -10.81 8.70
C ASP A 44 -9.46 -10.30 8.69
N ILE A 45 -9.30 -9.03 9.03
CA ILE A 45 -7.97 -8.40 9.07
C ILE A 45 -7.25 -8.79 10.37
N PRO A 46 -6.01 -9.35 10.29
CA PRO A 46 -5.26 -9.74 11.48
C PRO A 46 -5.07 -8.60 12.48
N GLY A 47 -5.35 -8.86 13.76
CA GLY A 47 -5.26 -7.86 14.83
C GLY A 47 -6.48 -6.95 14.97
N TYR A 48 -7.48 -7.08 14.08
CA TYR A 48 -8.71 -6.30 14.11
C TYR A 48 -9.94 -7.23 14.19
N PRO A 49 -10.16 -7.88 15.35
CA PRO A 49 -11.27 -8.82 15.52
C PRO A 49 -12.64 -8.10 15.44
N SER A 50 -13.69 -8.90 15.24
CA SER A 50 -15.07 -8.42 15.36
C SER A 50 -15.40 -7.98 16.78
N GLU A 51 -16.11 -6.87 16.90
CA GLU A 51 -16.47 -6.23 18.17
C GLU A 51 -17.99 -6.12 18.30
N ASP A 52 -18.51 -6.23 19.52
CA ASP A 52 -19.94 -6.04 19.79
C ASP A 52 -20.35 -4.57 19.60
N GLY A 53 -21.56 -4.37 19.08
CA GLY A 53 -22.14 -3.07 18.80
C GLY A 53 -21.70 -2.46 17.47
N GLU A 54 -22.22 -1.26 17.19
CA GLU A 54 -21.75 -0.44 16.08
C GLU A 54 -20.42 0.22 16.46
N GLN A 55 -19.37 -0.09 15.71
CA GLN A 55 -18.03 0.51 15.88
C GLN A 55 -17.73 1.43 14.69
N PRO A 56 -16.86 2.45 14.87
CA PRO A 56 -16.37 3.25 13.77
C PRO A 56 -15.33 2.50 12.93
N LYS A 57 -15.07 2.99 11.72
CA LYS A 57 -13.92 2.55 10.92
C LYS A 57 -12.61 2.81 11.66
N LYS A 58 -11.63 1.92 11.47
CA LYS A 58 -10.30 1.98 12.08
C LYS A 58 -9.25 2.37 11.04
N ASP A 59 -8.18 3.00 11.50
CA ASP A 59 -6.98 3.15 10.69
C ASP A 59 -6.15 1.87 10.83
N ILE A 60 -5.97 1.16 9.71
CA ILE A 60 -5.39 -0.17 9.67
C ILE A 60 -4.09 -0.09 8.87
N PRO A 61 -2.91 -0.31 9.48
CA PRO A 61 -1.63 -0.27 8.79
C PRO A 61 -1.62 -1.19 7.57
N GLY A 62 -1.19 -0.66 6.42
CA GLY A 62 -1.14 -1.40 5.16
C GLY A 62 -2.50 -1.55 4.46
N TYR A 63 -3.57 -0.93 4.97
CA TYR A 63 -4.89 -0.98 4.38
C TYR A 63 -5.51 0.43 4.26
N ARG A 64 -6.40 0.60 3.29
CA ARG A 64 -7.27 1.77 3.16
C ARG A 64 -8.72 1.37 3.31
N PHE A 65 -9.51 2.22 3.95
CA PHE A 65 -10.95 2.05 4.02
C PHE A 65 -11.57 2.18 2.63
N VAL A 66 -12.45 1.24 2.29
CA VAL A 66 -13.18 1.22 1.02
C VAL A 66 -14.62 1.65 1.26
N GLU A 67 -15.34 0.91 2.09
CA GLU A 67 -16.77 1.14 2.33
C GLU A 67 -17.25 0.51 3.64
N THR A 68 -18.48 0.82 4.03
CA THR A 68 -19.19 0.17 5.14
C THR A 68 -20.44 -0.51 4.60
N LYS A 69 -20.61 -1.79 4.95
CA LYS A 69 -21.78 -2.60 4.59
C LYS A 69 -22.60 -2.86 5.83
N LYS A 70 -23.92 -2.63 5.77
CA LYS A 70 -24.86 -3.11 6.78
C LYS A 70 -25.46 -4.42 6.30
N LEU A 71 -25.27 -5.49 7.07
CA LEU A 71 -25.72 -6.83 6.72
C LEU A 71 -27.21 -7.03 7.05
N PRO A 72 -27.91 -7.98 6.41
CA PRO A 72 -29.33 -8.26 6.68
C PRO A 72 -29.63 -8.67 8.12
N ASN A 73 -28.63 -9.22 8.82
CA ASN A 73 -28.73 -9.59 10.23
C ASN A 73 -28.49 -8.39 11.18
N GLY A 74 -28.28 -7.18 10.66
CA GLY A 74 -28.01 -5.97 11.45
C GLY A 74 -26.54 -5.74 11.81
N ASP A 75 -25.65 -6.67 11.50
CA ASP A 75 -24.21 -6.51 11.70
C ASP A 75 -23.64 -5.48 10.70
N THR A 76 -22.47 -4.92 11.02
CA THR A 76 -21.76 -3.95 10.19
C THR A 76 -20.43 -4.55 9.75
N GLU A 77 -20.08 -4.43 8.47
CA GLU A 77 -18.74 -4.76 7.97
C GLU A 77 -18.06 -3.50 7.44
N HIS A 78 -16.91 -3.15 8.00
CA HIS A 78 -16.01 -2.19 7.39
C HIS A 78 -15.07 -2.93 6.44
N VAL A 79 -15.12 -2.57 5.16
CA VAL A 79 -14.32 -3.20 4.11
C VAL A 79 -13.10 -2.35 3.83
N TYR A 80 -11.94 -3.01 3.76
CA TYR A 80 -10.65 -2.39 3.50
C TYR A 80 -9.94 -3.06 2.33
N GLU A 81 -8.97 -2.37 1.75
CA GLU A 81 -8.11 -2.87 0.68
C GLU A 81 -6.66 -2.64 1.04
N LYS A 82 -5.78 -3.60 0.76
CA LYS A 82 -4.35 -3.38 0.96
C LYS A 82 -3.87 -2.25 0.07
N VAL A 83 -3.16 -1.28 0.67
CA VAL A 83 -2.43 -0.29 -0.13
C VAL A 83 -1.28 -0.99 -0.84
N LYS A 84 -0.80 -0.40 -1.92
CA LYS A 84 0.34 -0.92 -2.68
C LYS A 84 1.51 0.03 -2.67
N THR A 85 2.70 -0.51 -2.85
CA THR A 85 3.93 0.26 -3.05
C THR A 85 4.55 -0.07 -4.40
N SER A 86 4.84 0.95 -5.20
CA SER A 86 5.46 0.81 -6.52
C SER A 86 6.83 1.50 -6.58
N HIS A 87 7.67 1.06 -7.51
CA HIS A 87 8.98 1.64 -7.79
C HIS A 87 9.01 2.08 -9.25
N LYS A 88 8.98 3.39 -9.48
CA LYS A 88 8.84 3.98 -10.81
C LYS A 88 10.01 4.88 -11.15
N ASP A 89 10.34 4.99 -12.42
CA ASP A 89 11.24 6.03 -12.92
C ASP A 89 10.57 7.42 -12.90
N LYS A 90 11.31 8.47 -13.26
CA LYS A 90 10.80 9.85 -13.28
C LYS A 90 9.68 10.05 -14.31
N GLU A 91 9.65 9.20 -15.33
CA GLU A 91 8.67 9.16 -16.40
C GLU A 91 7.39 8.39 -15.99
N GLY A 92 7.41 7.69 -14.85
CA GLY A 92 6.26 6.95 -14.30
C GLY A 92 6.19 5.47 -14.74
N ASN A 93 7.22 4.97 -15.43
CA ASN A 93 7.31 3.57 -15.84
C ASN A 93 7.80 2.71 -14.67
N ASP A 94 7.35 1.46 -14.62
CA ASP A 94 7.81 0.50 -13.61
C ASP A 94 9.26 0.10 -13.86
N ILE A 95 10.05 0.03 -12.80
CA ILE A 95 11.47 -0.35 -12.91
C ILE A 95 11.58 -1.87 -13.06
N PRO A 96 12.29 -2.39 -14.08
CA PRO A 96 12.45 -3.82 -14.29
C PRO A 96 13.05 -4.55 -13.07
N GLY A 97 12.43 -5.64 -12.65
CA GLY A 97 12.86 -6.42 -11.47
C GLY A 97 12.34 -5.89 -10.13
N TYR A 98 11.63 -4.76 -10.12
CA TYR A 98 11.06 -4.14 -8.93
C TYR A 98 9.54 -3.98 -9.09
N PRO A 99 8.76 -5.08 -8.97
CA PRO A 99 7.31 -5.05 -9.16
C PRO A 99 6.62 -4.24 -8.06
N THR A 100 5.35 -3.91 -8.30
CA THR A 100 4.46 -3.37 -7.26
C THR A 100 4.19 -4.45 -6.21
N GLU A 101 4.30 -4.09 -4.94
CA GLU A 101 4.12 -4.98 -3.80
C GLU A 101 2.93 -4.52 -2.94
N ASP A 102 2.26 -5.47 -2.28
CA ASP A 102 1.21 -5.15 -1.32
C ASP A 102 1.81 -4.61 0.00
N GLY A 103 1.07 -3.69 0.62
CA GLY A 103 1.44 -3.02 1.86
C GLY A 103 2.36 -1.81 1.65
N GLU A 104 2.71 -1.18 2.76
CA GLU A 104 3.75 -0.15 2.79
C GLU A 104 5.13 -0.81 2.73
N GLN A 105 5.91 -0.47 1.72
CA GLN A 105 7.29 -0.95 1.55
C GLN A 105 8.26 0.23 1.65
N PRO A 106 9.53 0.01 2.06
CA PRO A 106 10.56 1.04 2.03
C PRO A 106 11.06 1.29 0.59
N LYS A 107 11.77 2.41 0.41
CA LYS A 107 12.59 2.61 -0.80
C LYS A 107 13.66 1.50 -0.89
N LYS A 108 14.03 1.15 -2.11
CA LYS A 108 15.01 0.11 -2.44
C LYS A 108 16.24 0.74 -3.08
N ASP A 109 17.39 0.11 -2.90
CA ASP A 109 18.59 0.44 -3.66
C ASP A 109 18.50 -0.30 -5.01
N ILE A 110 18.33 0.48 -6.08
CA ILE A 110 18.08 -0.02 -7.43
C ILE A 110 19.33 0.22 -8.29
N PRO A 111 20.00 -0.83 -8.79
CA PRO A 111 21.18 -0.68 -9.65
C PRO A 111 20.89 0.20 -10.86
N GLY A 112 21.76 1.18 -11.11
CA GLY A 112 21.59 2.13 -12.22
C GLY A 112 20.57 3.23 -11.98
N TYR A 113 19.99 3.32 -10.79
CA TYR A 113 19.03 4.37 -10.42
C TYR A 113 19.40 5.02 -9.08
N ARG A 114 18.98 6.27 -8.90
CA ARG A 114 19.00 7.00 -7.63
C ARG A 114 17.59 7.31 -7.18
N PHE A 115 17.35 7.22 -5.88
CA PHE A 115 16.09 7.64 -5.30
C PHE A 115 15.90 9.16 -5.43
N VAL A 116 14.72 9.57 -5.86
CA VAL A 116 14.34 10.98 -6.02
C VAL A 116 13.42 11.39 -4.88
N GLU A 117 12.26 10.75 -4.78
CA GLU A 117 11.24 11.10 -3.79
C GLU A 117 10.27 9.94 -3.53
N THR A 118 9.43 10.11 -2.50
CA THR A 118 8.29 9.23 -2.23
C THR A 118 7.02 10.03 -2.32
N LYS A 119 6.05 9.52 -3.09
CA LYS A 119 4.71 10.09 -3.24
C LYS A 119 3.70 9.19 -2.56
N LYS A 120 2.83 9.78 -1.75
CA LYS A 120 1.59 9.15 -1.29
C LYS A 120 0.47 9.55 -2.25
N LEU A 121 -0.14 8.55 -2.89
CA LEU A 121 -1.21 8.76 -3.87
C LEU A 121 -2.55 9.03 -3.16
N PRO A 122 -3.53 9.67 -3.82
CA PRO A 122 -4.85 9.95 -3.21
C PRO A 122 -5.60 8.70 -2.78
N ASN A 123 -5.29 7.56 -3.41
CA ASN A 123 -5.84 6.27 -3.06
C ASN A 123 -5.09 5.63 -1.86
N GLY A 124 -4.08 6.27 -1.27
CA GLY A 124 -3.30 5.74 -0.15
C GLY A 124 -2.11 4.85 -0.53
N ASP A 125 -1.96 4.51 -1.81
CA ASP A 125 -0.80 3.78 -2.32
C ASP A 125 0.47 4.66 -2.24
N THR A 126 1.63 4.01 -2.29
CA THR A 126 2.94 4.66 -2.20
C THR A 126 3.71 4.45 -3.51
N GLU A 127 4.32 5.50 -4.02
CA GLU A 127 5.19 5.45 -5.19
C GLU A 127 6.56 5.98 -4.80
N HIS A 128 7.58 5.12 -4.90
CA HIS A 128 8.97 5.55 -4.80
C HIS A 128 9.47 5.87 -6.20
N VAL A 129 9.87 7.12 -6.42
CA VAL A 129 10.33 7.63 -7.70
C VAL A 129 11.85 7.60 -7.74
N TYR A 130 12.40 7.10 -8.84
CA TYR A 130 13.82 6.99 -9.09
C TYR A 130 14.20 7.63 -10.41
N GLU A 131 15.48 7.97 -10.55
CA GLU A 131 16.06 8.50 -11.77
C GLU A 131 17.26 7.68 -12.17
N LYS A 132 17.39 7.38 -13.46
CA LYS A 132 18.53 6.63 -13.97
C LYS A 132 19.80 7.47 -13.81
N VAL A 133 20.82 6.91 -13.17
CA VAL A 133 22.12 7.57 -13.06
C VAL A 133 22.79 7.59 -14.43
N LYS A 134 23.77 8.47 -14.63
CA LYS A 134 24.49 8.57 -15.90
C LYS A 134 25.97 8.28 -15.71
N THR A 135 26.60 7.77 -16.76
CA THR A 135 28.05 7.59 -16.83
C THR A 135 28.63 8.43 -17.95
N SER A 136 29.64 9.25 -17.66
CA SER A 136 30.34 10.07 -18.64
C SER A 136 31.84 9.77 -18.66
N HIS A 137 32.48 10.08 -19.78
CA HIS A 137 33.93 9.91 -19.98
C HIS A 137 34.55 11.29 -20.19
N LYS A 138 35.40 11.71 -19.26
CA LYS A 138 35.99 13.04 -19.22
C LYS A 138 37.51 12.95 -19.36
N ASP A 139 38.14 13.97 -19.92
CA ASP A 139 39.59 14.13 -19.81
C ASP A 139 39.99 14.63 -18.40
N LYS A 140 41.29 14.76 -18.16
CA LYS A 140 41.80 15.18 -16.85
C LYS A 140 41.41 16.62 -16.50
N GLU A 141 41.14 17.44 -17.51
CA GLU A 141 40.68 18.82 -17.44
C GLU A 141 39.15 18.91 -17.23
N GLY A 142 38.41 17.79 -17.33
CA GLY A 142 36.97 17.70 -17.12
C GLY A 142 36.11 17.87 -18.38
N ASN A 143 36.72 17.89 -19.57
CA ASN A 143 36.00 17.99 -20.84
C ASN A 143 35.49 16.64 -21.32
N ASP A 144 34.35 16.62 -22.03
CA ASP A 144 33.84 15.39 -22.66
C ASP A 144 34.79 14.88 -23.73
N ILE A 145 35.03 13.56 -23.73
CA ILE A 145 35.85 12.92 -24.76
C ILE A 145 35.02 12.76 -26.05
N PRO A 146 35.46 13.30 -27.19
CA PRO A 146 34.74 13.17 -28.46
C PRO A 146 34.51 11.72 -28.87
N GLY A 147 33.27 11.40 -29.26
CA GLY A 147 32.86 10.03 -29.63
C GLY A 147 32.47 9.13 -28.46
N TYR A 148 32.59 9.60 -27.22
CA TYR A 148 32.20 8.87 -26.00
C TYR A 148 31.14 9.68 -25.24
N PRO A 149 29.87 9.68 -25.70
CA PRO A 149 28.81 10.45 -25.07
C PRO A 149 28.51 9.94 -23.66
N THR A 150 27.79 10.77 -22.89
CA THR A 150 27.19 10.34 -21.63
C THR A 150 26.12 9.28 -21.90
N GLU A 151 26.16 8.19 -21.15
CA GLU A 151 25.27 7.05 -21.29
C GLU A 151 24.45 6.85 -20.01
N ASP A 152 23.22 6.35 -20.15
CA ASP A 152 22.39 6.03 -19.00
C ASP A 152 22.82 4.73 -18.32
N GLY A 153 22.67 4.69 -17.01
CA GLY A 153 23.04 3.59 -16.12
C GLY A 153 24.50 3.63 -15.70
N GLU A 154 24.87 2.67 -14.86
CA GLU A 154 26.27 2.40 -14.52
C GLU A 154 26.93 1.69 -15.69
N GLN A 155 27.87 2.36 -16.36
CA GLN A 155 28.65 1.78 -17.44
C GLN A 155 30.05 1.41 -16.95
N PRO A 156 30.68 0.37 -17.53
CA PRO A 156 32.07 0.08 -17.25
C PRO A 156 32.98 1.16 -17.88
N LYS A 157 34.20 1.27 -17.36
CA LYS A 157 35.26 2.04 -18.03
C LYS A 157 35.51 1.51 -19.45
N LYS A 158 35.77 2.42 -20.38
CA LYS A 158 36.08 2.11 -21.79
C LYS A 158 37.55 2.33 -22.09
N ASP A 159 38.09 1.51 -23.00
CA ASP A 159 39.40 1.76 -23.60
C ASP A 159 39.25 2.79 -24.74
N ILE A 160 39.77 3.99 -24.51
CA ILE A 160 39.60 5.14 -25.39
C ILE A 160 40.93 5.42 -26.12
N PRO A 161 40.99 5.34 -27.45
CA PRO A 161 42.22 5.62 -28.22
C PRO A 161 42.77 7.03 -27.92
N GLY A 162 44.05 7.11 -27.57
CA GLY A 162 44.72 8.37 -27.25
C GLY A 162 44.56 8.83 -25.79
N TYR A 163 43.81 8.10 -24.98
CA TYR A 163 43.61 8.38 -23.55
C TYR A 163 44.06 7.19 -22.70
N ARG A 164 44.34 7.44 -21.42
CA ARG A 164 44.61 6.41 -20.42
C ARG A 164 43.73 6.67 -19.21
N PHE A 165 42.93 5.69 -18.84
CA PHE A 165 42.12 5.71 -17.62
C PHE A 165 42.98 6.03 -16.39
N VAL A 166 42.51 7.00 -15.61
CA VAL A 166 43.09 7.52 -14.38
C VAL A 166 42.25 7.04 -13.19
N GLU A 167 40.96 7.37 -13.17
CA GLU A 167 40.10 7.11 -12.02
C GLU A 167 38.60 7.06 -12.36
N THR A 168 37.82 6.50 -11.44
CA THR A 168 36.36 6.58 -11.46
C THR A 168 35.91 7.49 -10.32
N LYS A 169 35.12 8.51 -10.63
CA LYS A 169 34.49 9.39 -9.64
C LYS A 169 33.01 9.10 -9.56
N LYS A 170 32.51 8.85 -8.34
CA LYS A 170 31.07 8.85 -8.06
C LYS A 170 30.67 10.27 -7.65
N LEU A 171 29.76 10.90 -8.39
CA LEU A 171 29.31 12.25 -8.12
C LEU A 171 28.29 12.26 -6.96
N PRO A 172 28.06 13.40 -6.27
CA PRO A 172 27.07 13.50 -5.20
C PRO A 172 25.64 13.19 -5.65
N ASN A 173 25.36 13.38 -6.94
CA ASN A 173 24.08 13.03 -7.55
C ASN A 173 24.01 11.52 -7.90
N GLY A 174 25.05 10.72 -7.66
CA GLY A 174 25.07 9.29 -7.96
C GLY A 174 25.54 8.93 -9.39
N ASP A 175 25.71 9.93 -10.26
CA ASP A 175 26.31 9.72 -11.58
C ASP A 175 27.79 9.31 -11.45
N THR A 176 28.33 8.73 -12.52
CA THR A 176 29.70 8.24 -12.57
C THR A 176 30.49 8.98 -13.66
N GLU A 177 31.70 9.41 -13.34
CA GLU A 177 32.65 9.93 -14.32
C GLU A 177 33.87 9.00 -14.38
N HIS A 178 34.21 8.55 -15.57
CA HIS A 178 35.50 7.91 -15.85
C HIS A 178 36.44 8.94 -16.45
N VAL A 179 37.60 9.12 -15.82
CA VAL A 179 38.69 10.00 -16.25
C VAL A 179 39.89 9.17 -16.64
#